data_AF-A0AAU1UPD4-F1
#
_entry.id   AF-A0AAU1UPD4-F1
#
_cell.length_a   1.000
_cell.length_b   1.000
_cell.length_c   1.000
_cell.angle_alpha   90.00
_cell.angle_beta   90.00
_cell.angle_gamma   90.00
#
_symmetry.space_group_name_H-M   'P 1'
#
loop_
_entity.id
_entity.type
_entity.pdbx_description
1 polymer ?
#
loop_
_entity_poly.entity_id
_entity_poly.type
_entity_poly.pdbx_seq_one_letter_code
_entity_poly.pdbx_strand_id
1 'polypeptide(L)' 'MIGRRFHLAYTIQGVRKLLVRHGWSCQVPARRALERNDDALVGWVKEVWPCAEGSRRPVGPG' A
#
# COMPACT_ATOMS: atom_id res chain seq x y z
N MET A 1 12.96 -8.76 4.56
CA MET A 1 11.82 -9.09 5.46
C MET A 1 12.19 -8.68 6.87
N ILE A 2 11.36 -7.87 7.54
CA ILE A 2 11.59 -7.40 8.92
C ILE A 2 11.87 -8.59 9.86
N GLY A 3 11.11 -9.68 9.74
CA GLY A 3 11.34 -10.88 10.57
C GLY A 3 12.67 -11.60 10.38
N ARG A 4 13.37 -11.42 9.24
CA ARG A 4 14.73 -11.96 9.06
C ARG A 4 15.81 -11.11 9.72
N ARG A 5 15.59 -9.81 9.86
CA ARG A 5 16.56 -8.87 10.47
C ARG A 5 16.38 -8.73 11.97
N PHE A 6 15.14 -8.83 12.45
CA PHE A 6 14.80 -8.63 13.86
C PHE A 6 14.41 -9.92 14.58
N HIS A 7 14.42 -11.07 13.88
CA HIS A 7 14.00 -12.38 14.41
C HIS A 7 12.60 -12.37 15.07
N LEU A 8 11.77 -11.39 14.71
CA LEU A 8 10.42 -11.17 15.24
C LEU A 8 9.39 -11.26 14.12
N ALA A 9 8.37 -12.09 14.33
CA ALA A 9 7.22 -12.14 13.46
C ALA A 9 6.25 -11.02 13.86
N TYR A 10 6.00 -10.08 12.95
CA TYR A 10 4.94 -9.08 13.09
C TYR A 10 3.83 -9.36 12.08
N THR A 11 2.59 -9.24 12.53
CA THR A 11 1.45 -9.14 11.61
C THR A 11 1.54 -7.83 10.83
N ILE A 12 0.92 -7.74 9.65
CA ILE A 12 0.87 -6.51 8.85
C ILE A 12 0.31 -5.34 9.67
N GLN A 13 -0.71 -5.61 10.50
CA GLN A 13 -1.28 -4.62 11.41
C GLN A 13 -0.29 -4.20 12.51
N GLY A 14 0.50 -5.14 13.04
CA GLY A 14 1.56 -4.87 14.01
C GLY A 14 2.65 -3.96 13.46
N VAL A 15 3.12 -4.22 12.23
CA VAL A 15 4.07 -3.36 11.54
C VAL A 15 3.51 -1.95 11.35
N ARG A 16 2.25 -1.81 10.93
CA ARG A 16 1.61 -0.50 10.76
C ARG A 16 1.54 0.28 12.07
N LYS A 17 1.11 -0.36 13.17
CA LYS A 17 1.06 0.27 14.50
C LYS A 17 2.43 0.75 14.97
N LEU A 18 3.47 -0.07 14.75
CA LEU A 18 4.85 0.28 15.09
C LEU A 18 5.31 1.54 14.33
N LEU A 19 5.13 1.56 13.01
CA LEU A 19 5.54 2.70 12.17
C LEU A 19 4.88 4.02 12.60
N VAL A 20 3.57 4.01 12.82
CA VAL A 20 2.83 5.20 13.27
C VAL A 20 3.29 5.69 14.64
N ARG A 21 3.58 4.77 15.58
CA ARG A 21 4.11 5.11 16.92
C ARG A 21 5.45 5.85 16.85
N HIS A 22 6.25 5.58 15.83
CA HIS A 22 7.54 6.23 15.60
C HIS A 22 7.45 7.45 14.68
N GLY A 23 6.25 8.02 14.49
CA GLY A 23 6.04 9.23 13.70
C GLY A 23 6.09 9.00 12.19
N TRP A 24 6.08 7.75 11.74
CA TRP A 24 6.14 7.42 10.32
C TRP A 24 4.76 7.52 9.67
N SER A 25 4.68 8.19 8.53
CA SER A 25 3.47 8.33 7.71
C SER A 25 3.69 7.75 6.31
N CYS A 26 2.59 7.40 5.62
CA CYS A 26 2.66 7.02 4.21
C CYS A 26 3.31 8.15 3.41
N GLN A 27 4.44 7.86 2.77
CA GLN A 27 5.17 8.85 1.98
C GLN A 27 4.40 9.14 0.69
N VAL A 28 4.17 10.43 0.43
CA VAL A 28 3.64 10.90 -0.85
C VAL A 28 4.82 11.13 -1.78
N PRO A 29 4.76 10.70 -3.05
CA PRO A 29 5.80 11.00 -4.02
C PRO A 29 6.10 12.50 -4.07
N ALA A 30 7.37 12.88 -3.95
CA ALA A 30 7.80 14.28 -3.96
C ALA A 30 7.54 14.97 -5.32
N ARG A 31 7.36 14.18 -6.38
CA ARG A 31 7.08 14.65 -7.73
C ARG A 31 5.95 13.85 -8.35
N ARG A 32 5.19 14.54 -9.20
CA ARG A 32 4.20 13.93 -10.07
C ARG A 32 4.89 13.18 -11.21
N ALA A 33 4.38 12.00 -11.56
CA ALA A 33 4.84 11.28 -12.74
C ALA A 33 4.54 12.10 -14.01
N LEU A 34 5.51 12.21 -14.92
CA LEU A 34 5.40 13.01 -16.14
C LEU A 34 4.23 12.54 -17.03
N GLU A 35 4.00 11.23 -17.07
CA GLU A 35 2.94 10.59 -17.87
C GLU A 35 1.55 10.71 -17.23
N ARG A 36 1.43 11.28 -16.02
CA ARG A 36 0.17 11.32 -15.28
C ARG A 36 -0.82 12.29 -15.91
N ASN A 37 -1.88 11.74 -16.50
CA ASN A 37 -3.08 12.46 -16.95
C ASN A 37 -4.21 12.31 -15.91
N ASP A 38 -4.62 13.40 -15.25
CA ASP A 38 -5.66 13.35 -14.22
C ASP A 38 -7.07 13.11 -14.79
N ASP A 39 -7.37 13.61 -15.99
CA ASP A 39 -8.68 13.42 -16.63
C ASP A 39 -8.88 11.96 -17.01
N ALA A 40 -7.84 11.34 -17.58
CA ALA A 40 -7.83 9.91 -17.87
C ALA A 40 -7.89 9.06 -16.59
N LEU A 41 -7.27 9.53 -15.50
CA LEU A 41 -7.33 8.84 -14.20
C LEU A 41 -8.74 8.79 -13.61
N VAL A 42 -9.55 9.84 -13.76
CA VAL A 42 -10.92 9.84 -13.22
C VAL A 42 -11.76 8.72 -13.85
N GLY A 43 -11.67 8.54 -15.17
CA GLY A 43 -12.33 7.43 -15.86
C GLY A 43 -11.75 6.08 -15.45
N TRP A 44 -10.43 5.96 -15.44
CA TRP A 44 -9.74 4.73 -15.09
C TRP A 44 -10.05 4.24 -13.67
N VAL A 45 -10.12 5.15 -12.68
CA VAL A 45 -10.46 4.81 -11.29
C VAL A 45 -11.89 4.27 -11.20
N LYS A 46 -12.81 4.78 -12.02
CA LYS A 46 -14.19 4.29 -12.00
C LYS A 46 -14.34 2.94 -12.69
N GLU A 47 -13.66 2.74 -13.81
CA GLU A 47 -13.91 1.63 -14.73
C GLU A 47 -12.98 0.43 -14.52
N VAL A 48 -11.70 0.69 -14.21
CA VAL A 48 -10.66 -0.34 -14.18
C VAL A 48 -10.27 -0.74 -12.75
N TRP A 49 -10.27 0.23 -11.83
CA TRP A 49 -9.87 -0.02 -10.44
C TRP A 49 -10.64 -1.16 -9.75
N PRO A 50 -11.98 -1.31 -9.90
CA PRO A 50 -12.71 -2.41 -9.27
C PRO A 50 -12.21 -3.80 -9.69
N CYS A 51 -11.85 -3.96 -10.97
CA CYS A 51 -11.31 -5.22 -11.50
C CYS A 51 -9.90 -5.52 -10.96
N ALA A 52 -9.09 -4.48 -10.74
CA ALA A 52 -7.76 -4.61 -10.16
C ALA A 52 -7.82 -4.99 -8.66
N GLU A 53 -8.80 -4.49 -7.92
CA GLU A 53 -8.95 -4.76 -6.49
C GLU A 53 -9.29 -6.23 -6.20
N GLY A 54 -10.15 -6.84 -7.02
CA GLY A 54 -10.49 -8.26 -6.93
C GLY A 54 -9.35 -9.23 -7.26
N SER A 55 -8.24 -8.75 -7.85
CA SER A 55 -7.07 -9.57 -8.19
C SER A 55 -6.16 -9.87 -6.99
N ARG A 56 -6.38 -9.23 -5.82
CA ARG A 56 -5.58 -9.52 -4.62
C ARG A 56 -5.90 -10.92 -4.09
N ARG A 57 -4.89 -11.80 -4.07
CA ARG A 57 -4.98 -13.08 -3.35
C ARG A 57 -5.38 -12.81 -1.88
N PRO A 58 -6.40 -13.49 -1.34
CA PRO A 58 -6.70 -13.42 0.09
C PRO A 58 -5.46 -13.89 0.87
N VAL A 59 -4.91 -13.03 1.71
CA VAL A 59 -3.94 -13.44 2.72
C VAL A 59 -4.76 -14.00 3.87
N GLY A 60 -4.67 -15.32 4.07
CA GLY A 60 -5.34 -15.99 5.18
C GLY A 60 -4.87 -15.45 6.54
N PRO A 61 -5.72 -15.48 7.58
CA PRO A 61 -5.33 -15.06 8.91
C PRO A 61 -4.22 -15.98 9.43
N GLY A 62 -3.17 -15.37 9.98
CA GLY A 62 -2.11 -16.03 10.74
C GLY A 62 -2.19 -15.65 12.21
#